data_AF-A0A929AV41-F1
#
_entry.id   AF-A0A929AV41-F1
#
_cell.length_a   1.000
_cell.length_b   1.000
_cell.length_c   1.000
_cell.angle_alpha   90.00
_cell.angle_beta   90.00
_cell.angle_gamma   90.00
#
_symmetry.space_group_name_H-M   'P 1'
#
loop_
_entity.id
_entity.type
_entity.pdbx_description
1 polymer ?
#
loop_
_entity_poly.entity_id
_entity_poly.type
_entity_poly.pdbx_seq_one_letter_code
_entity_poly.pdbx_strand_id
1 'polypeptide(L)'
;MKHKNKAREKIFFLLWEHLFSFISGSLTAYILLEISDKIVEQPLKLIFRLLGYIIYYYLVTPFVIHWLNYVSLDKLTLMRLVLTICLVGVYSYVIWDSYFFLKECMQSFLEQIDEYTF
;
A
#
# COMPACT_ATOMS: atom_id res chain seq x y z
N MET A 1 -8.51 34.48 -1.32
CA MET A 1 -9.07 33.66 -0.22
C MET A 1 -10.19 32.70 -0.65
N LYS A 2 -11.23 33.11 -1.41
CA LYS A 2 -12.33 32.23 -1.86
C LYS A 2 -11.90 30.96 -2.64
N HIS A 3 -10.88 31.05 -3.50
CA HIS A 3 -10.40 29.90 -4.28
C HIS A 3 -9.72 28.79 -3.44
N LYS A 4 -9.05 29.16 -2.35
CA LYS A 4 -8.31 28.23 -1.49
C LYS A 4 -9.26 27.33 -0.67
N ASN A 5 -10.41 27.87 -0.26
CA ASN A 5 -11.45 27.10 0.45
C ASN A 5 -12.15 26.08 -0.45
N LYS A 6 -12.49 26.43 -1.71
CA LYS A 6 -13.11 25.47 -2.64
C LYS A 6 -12.19 24.30 -2.99
N ALA A 7 -10.90 24.55 -3.20
CA ALA A 7 -9.92 23.48 -3.45
C ALA A 7 -9.77 22.55 -2.24
N ARG A 8 -9.79 23.11 -1.02
CA ARG A 8 -9.72 22.37 0.23
C ARG A 8 -10.94 21.47 0.44
N GLU A 9 -12.14 22.00 0.27
CA GLU A 9 -13.39 21.23 0.39
C GLU A 9 -13.42 20.06 -0.60
N LYS A 10 -12.99 20.29 -1.84
CA LYS A 10 -12.89 19.24 -2.86
C LYS A 10 -11.89 18.14 -2.47
N ILE A 11 -10.71 18.50 -1.95
CA ILE A 11 -9.70 17.51 -1.54
C ILE A 11 -10.14 16.74 -0.30
N PHE A 12 -10.77 17.41 0.67
CA PHE A 12 -11.34 16.74 1.83
C PHE A 12 -12.43 15.74 1.44
N PHE A 13 -13.29 16.12 0.49
CA PHE A 13 -14.32 15.23 -0.05
C PHE A 13 -13.70 13.99 -0.72
N LEU A 14 -12.70 14.17 -1.59
CA LEU A 14 -11.98 13.05 -2.20
C LEU A 14 -11.30 12.16 -1.15
N LEU A 15 -10.68 12.76 -0.12
CA LEU A 15 -10.05 12.02 0.96
C LEU A 15 -11.06 11.18 1.75
N TRP A 16 -12.25 11.73 1.98
CA TRP A 16 -13.35 11.02 2.63
C TRP A 16 -13.88 9.87 1.77
N GLU A 17 -14.05 10.08 0.46
CA GLU A 17 -14.47 9.02 -0.48
C GLU A 17 -13.46 7.87 -0.50
N HIS A 18 -12.17 8.19 -0.54
CA HIS A 18 -11.10 7.18 -0.57
C HIS A 18 -10.76 6.59 0.81
N LEU A 19 -11.33 7.10 1.91
CA LEU A 19 -11.12 6.54 3.25
C LEU A 19 -11.64 5.11 3.36
N PHE A 20 -12.81 4.84 2.78
CA PHE A 20 -13.37 3.49 2.76
C PHE A 20 -12.50 2.54 1.94
N SER A 21 -12.00 2.99 0.78
CA SER A 21 -11.05 2.22 -0.03
C SER A 21 -9.75 1.94 0.72
N PHE A 22 -9.23 2.91 1.49
CA PHE A 22 -8.05 2.74 2.31
C PHE A 22 -8.23 1.65 3.38
N ILE A 23 -9.33 1.71 4.14
CA ILE A 23 -9.62 0.77 5.22
C ILE A 23 -9.87 -0.63 4.64
N SER A 24 -10.75 -0.73 3.65
CA SER A 24 -11.09 -2.02 3.01
C SER A 24 -9.89 -2.62 2.29
N GLY A 25 -9.09 -1.82 1.59
CA GLY A 25 -7.87 -2.27 0.91
C GLY A 25 -6.81 -2.77 1.88
N SER A 26 -6.58 -2.03 2.98
CA SER A 26 -5.64 -2.46 4.03
C SER A 26 -6.09 -3.76 4.70
N LEU A 27 -7.38 -3.87 5.03
CA LEU A 27 -7.94 -5.08 5.65
C LEU A 27 -7.91 -6.28 4.71
N THR A 28 -8.27 -6.07 3.44
CA THR A 28 -8.27 -7.14 2.42
C THR A 28 -6.85 -7.63 2.17
N ALA A 29 -5.88 -6.71 2.04
CA ALA A 29 -4.48 -7.06 1.89
C ALA A 29 -3.97 -7.86 3.10
N TYR A 30 -4.27 -7.42 4.32
CA TYR A 30 -3.90 -8.15 5.53
C TYR A 30 -4.46 -9.58 5.55
N ILE A 31 -5.74 -9.76 5.22
CA ILE A 31 -6.37 -11.08 5.15
C ILE A 31 -5.70 -11.95 4.09
N LEU A 32 -5.43 -11.41 2.90
CA LEU A 32 -4.80 -12.17 1.81
C LEU A 32 -3.37 -12.59 2.15
N LEU A 33 -2.59 -11.70 2.78
CA LEU A 33 -1.24 -12.01 3.24
C LEU A 33 -1.27 -13.09 4.33
N GLU A 34 -2.17 -12.98 5.31
CA GLU A 34 -2.35 -13.98 6.38
C GLU A 34 -2.79 -15.35 5.82
N ILE A 35 -3.67 -15.37 4.83
CA ILE A 35 -4.07 -16.61 4.14
C ILE A 35 -2.88 -17.19 3.39
N SER A 36 -2.12 -16.35 2.67
CA SER A 36 -0.98 -16.79 1.88
C SER A 36 0.09 -17.49 2.71
N ASP A 37 0.29 -17.06 3.95
CA ASP A 37 1.28 -17.65 4.85
C ASP A 37 0.89 -19.04 5.35
N LYS A 38 -0.40 -19.39 5.28
CA LYS A 38 -0.94 -20.72 5.62
C LYS A 38 -0.91 -21.68 4.44
N ILE A 39 -0.64 -21.20 3.23
CA ILE A 39 -0.58 -22.04 2.02
C ILE A 39 0.81 -22.67 1.90
N VAL A 40 0.84 -24.00 1.77
CA VAL A 40 2.08 -24.79 1.63
C VAL A 40 2.61 -24.76 0.19
N GLU A 41 1.71 -24.75 -0.81
CA GLU A 41 2.10 -24.74 -2.21
C GLU A 41 2.66 -23.37 -2.64
N GLN A 42 3.95 -23.33 -3.00
CA GLN A 42 4.67 -22.12 -3.40
C GLN A 42 3.98 -21.28 -4.49
N PRO A 43 3.52 -21.84 -5.64
CA PRO A 43 2.91 -21.01 -6.68
C PRO A 43 1.60 -20.36 -6.22
N LEU A 44 0.81 -21.10 -5.43
CA LEU A 44 -0.47 -20.64 -4.90
C LEU A 44 -0.26 -19.58 -3.81
N LYS A 45 0.72 -19.78 -2.92
CA LYS A 45 1.17 -18.77 -1.96
C LYS A 45 1.59 -17.47 -2.64
N LEU A 46 2.35 -17.57 -3.73
CA LEU A 46 2.81 -16.42 -4.49
C LEU A 46 1.66 -15.60 -5.09
N ILE A 47 0.68 -16.27 -5.72
CA ILE A 47 -0.47 -15.60 -6.31
C ILE A 47 -1.25 -14.83 -5.25
N PHE A 48 -1.51 -15.45 -4.09
CA PHE A 48 -2.24 -14.78 -3.00
C PHE A 48 -1.47 -13.59 -2.41
N ARG A 49 -0.16 -13.71 -2.20
CA ARG A 49 0.67 -12.56 -1.74
C ARG A 49 0.65 -11.42 -2.75
N LEU A 50 0.86 -11.72 -4.03
CA LEU A 50 0.84 -10.71 -5.09
C LEU A 50 -0.51 -10.01 -5.19
N LEU A 51 -1.62 -10.77 -5.14
CA LEU A 51 -2.95 -10.20 -5.10
C LEU A 51 -3.15 -9.29 -3.88
N GLY A 52 -2.68 -9.70 -2.71
CA GLY A 52 -2.71 -8.89 -1.49
C GLY A 52 -2.01 -7.54 -1.68
N TYR A 53 -0.79 -7.54 -2.22
CA TYR A 53 -0.05 -6.31 -2.49
C TYR A 53 -0.68 -5.45 -3.60
N ILE A 54 -1.14 -6.05 -4.69
CA ILE A 54 -1.78 -5.31 -5.79
C ILE A 54 -3.04 -4.61 -5.29
N ILE A 55 -3.89 -5.32 -4.54
CA ILE A 55 -5.11 -4.76 -3.95
C ILE A 55 -4.76 -3.64 -2.97
N TYR A 56 -3.73 -3.84 -2.14
CA TYR A 56 -3.24 -2.80 -1.24
C TYR A 56 -2.87 -1.53 -2.02
N TYR A 57 -1.96 -1.61 -2.99
CA TYR A 57 -1.54 -0.43 -3.75
C TYR A 57 -2.68 0.20 -4.52
N TYR A 58 -3.54 -0.59 -5.14
CA TYR A 58 -4.64 -0.05 -5.93
C TYR A 58 -5.61 0.78 -5.08
N LEU A 59 -5.93 0.32 -3.86
CA LEU A 59 -6.93 0.95 -3.01
C LEU A 59 -6.36 1.97 -2.01
N VAL A 60 -5.12 1.77 -1.54
CA VAL A 60 -4.49 2.61 -0.51
C VAL A 60 -3.74 3.79 -1.10
N THR A 61 -3.10 3.64 -2.27
CA THR A 61 -2.28 4.71 -2.88
C THR A 61 -3.07 6.00 -3.12
N PRO A 62 -4.30 5.98 -3.68
CA PRO A 62 -5.08 7.21 -3.88
C PRO A 62 -5.32 7.96 -2.57
N PHE A 63 -5.65 7.26 -1.49
CA PHE A 63 -5.85 7.87 -0.19
C PHE A 63 -4.58 8.54 0.34
N VAL A 64 -3.43 7.86 0.28
CA VAL A 64 -2.14 8.42 0.73
C VAL A 64 -1.80 9.69 -0.06
N ILE A 65 -1.99 9.69 -1.38
CA ILE A 65 -1.77 10.86 -2.23
C ILE A 65 -2.70 12.02 -1.82
N HIS A 66 -3.99 11.75 -1.65
CA HIS A 66 -4.95 12.78 -1.22
C HIS A 66 -4.66 13.32 0.17
N TRP A 67 -4.22 12.46 1.11
CA TRP A 67 -3.78 12.87 2.45
C TRP A 67 -2.57 13.81 2.39
N LEU A 68 -1.54 13.44 1.65
CA LEU A 68 -0.34 14.29 1.50
C LEU A 68 -0.68 15.64 0.86
N ASN A 69 -1.56 15.65 -0.14
CA ASN A 69 -2.04 16.88 -0.76
C ASN A 69 -2.89 17.73 0.20
N TYR A 70 -3.74 17.10 1.03
CA TYR A 70 -4.51 17.80 2.04
C TYR A 70 -3.60 18.47 3.09
N VAL A 71 -2.60 17.74 3.57
CA VAL A 71 -1.68 18.21 4.61
C VAL A 71 -0.74 19.31 4.07
N SER A 72 -0.39 19.30 2.79
CA SER A 72 0.49 20.32 2.18
C SER A 72 -0.17 21.70 1.99
N LEU A 73 -1.51 21.78 2.00
CA LEU A 73 -2.24 23.03 1.76
C LEU A 73 -2.31 23.97 2.97
N ASP A 74 -2.09 23.45 4.16
CA ASP A 74 -2.19 24.13 5.45
C ASP A 74 -0.85 24.18 6.18
N LYS A 75 -0.77 24.99 7.24
CA LYS A 75 0.34 24.90 8.19
C LYS A 75 0.34 23.52 8.84
N LEU A 76 1.48 22.86 8.76
CA LEU A 76 1.71 21.55 9.34
C LEU A 76 1.60 21.65 10.87
N THR A 77 0.58 21.02 11.46
CA THR A 77 0.45 20.89 12.92
C THR A 77 1.14 19.61 13.38
N LEU A 78 1.56 19.56 14.65
CA LEU A 78 2.24 18.38 15.21
C LEU A 78 1.41 17.10 15.04
N MET A 79 0.10 17.16 15.29
CA MET A 79 -0.79 16.01 15.09
C MET A 79 -0.83 15.54 13.63
N ARG A 80 -0.91 16.46 12.66
CA ARG A 80 -0.92 16.10 11.23
C ARG A 80 0.43 15.53 10.79
N LEU A 81 1.53 16.04 11.35
CA LEU A 81 2.87 15.51 11.10
C LEU A 81 2.97 14.06 11.60
N VAL A 82 2.59 13.79 12.85
CA VAL A 82 2.62 12.43 13.43
C VAL A 82 1.75 11.48 12.60
N LEU A 83 0.53 11.87 12.25
CA LEU A 83 -0.36 11.05 11.40
C LEU A 83 0.26 10.79 10.02
N THR A 84 0.92 11.79 9.43
CA THR A 84 1.58 11.63 8.12
C THR A 84 2.77 10.69 8.22
N ILE A 85 3.59 10.80 9.27
CA ILE A 85 4.71 9.89 9.50
C ILE A 85 4.20 8.47 9.68
N CYS A 86 3.15 8.26 10.49
CA CYS A 86 2.57 6.93 10.67
C CYS A 86 2.01 6.38 9.35
N LEU A 87 1.23 7.17 8.61
CA LEU A 87 0.60 6.74 7.37
C LEU A 87 1.64 6.39 6.31
N VAL A 88 2.60 7.29 6.06
CA VAL A 88 3.66 7.06 5.08
C VAL A 88 4.59 5.94 5.56
N GLY A 89 4.88 5.85 6.86
CA GLY A 89 5.70 4.78 7.42
C GLY A 89 5.09 3.39 7.19
N VAL A 90 3.79 3.23 7.47
CA VAL A 90 3.07 1.97 7.21
C VAL A 90 3.03 1.69 5.70
N TYR A 91 2.71 2.68 4.89
CA TYR A 91 2.67 2.52 3.44
C TYR A 91 4.05 2.10 2.86
N SER A 92 5.13 2.75 3.31
CA SER A 92 6.50 2.42 2.94
C SER A 92 6.91 1.03 3.44
N TYR A 93 6.50 0.64 4.64
CA TYR A 93 6.76 -0.71 5.15
C TYR A 93 6.21 -1.78 4.20
N VAL A 94 4.96 -1.64 3.75
CA VAL A 94 4.35 -2.59 2.80
C VAL A 94 5.07 -2.58 1.44
N ILE A 95 5.56 -1.41 0.98
CA ILE A 95 6.45 -1.30 -0.20
C ILE A 95 7.67 -2.18 -0.05
N TRP A 96 8.41 -2.02 1.04
CA TRP A 96 9.62 -2.79 1.27
C TRP A 96 9.34 -4.28 1.43
N ASP A 97 8.30 -4.65 2.17
CA ASP A 97 7.88 -6.05 2.33
C ASP A 97 7.57 -6.71 0.98
N SER A 98 6.80 -6.04 0.12
CA SER A 98 6.50 -6.53 -1.23
C SER A 98 7.74 -6.63 -2.13
N TYR A 99 8.66 -5.68 -2.01
CA TYR A 99 9.91 -5.65 -2.78
C TYR A 99 10.82 -6.82 -2.39
N PHE A 100 11.03 -7.04 -1.09
CA PHE A 100 11.87 -8.15 -0.63
C PHE A 100 11.26 -9.50 -0.97
N PHE A 101 9.94 -9.64 -0.84
CA PHE A 101 9.24 -10.85 -1.26
C PHE A 101 9.44 -11.15 -2.76
N LEU A 102 9.24 -10.15 -3.62
CA LEU A 102 9.45 -10.30 -5.07
C LEU A 102 10.90 -10.65 -5.40
N LYS A 103 11.86 -10.02 -4.71
CA LYS A 103 13.28 -10.29 -4.88
C LYS A 103 13.62 -11.75 -4.54
N GLU A 104 13.15 -12.25 -3.41
CA GLU A 104 13.36 -13.64 -3.00
C GLU A 104 12.76 -14.63 -4.02
N CYS A 105 11.55 -14.33 -4.51
CA CYS A 105 10.93 -15.16 -5.54
C CYS A 105 11.76 -15.18 -6.83
N MET A 106 12.23 -14.03 -7.31
CA MET A 106 13.07 -13.97 -8.51
C MET A 106 14.37 -14.76 -8.33
N GLN A 107 14.98 -14.68 -7.15
CA GLN A 107 16.19 -15.46 -6.84
C GLN A 107 15.91 -16.96 -6.90
N SER A 108 14.84 -17.44 -6.26
CA SER A 108 14.47 -18.86 -6.31
C SER A 108 14.18 -19.37 -7.73
N PHE A 109 13.61 -18.51 -8.58
CA PHE A 109 13.30 -18.88 -9.96
C PHE A 109 14.58 -18.95 -10.82
N LEU A 110 15.52 -18.04 -10.61
CA LEU A 110 16.82 -18.05 -11.29
C LEU A 110 17.65 -19.29 -10.89
N GLU A 111 17.68 -19.62 -9.60
CA GLU A 111 18.40 -20.82 -9.10
C GLU A 111 17.85 -22.10 -9.73
N GLN A 112 16.52 -22.23 -9.87
CA GLN A 112 15.92 -23.37 -10.57
C GLN A 112 16.34 -23.45 -12.04
N ILE A 113 16.38 -22.31 -12.75
CA ILE A 113 16.82 -22.30 -14.15
C ILE A 113 18.27 -22.78 -14.28
N ASP A 114 19.16 -22.30 -13.41
CA ASP A 114 20.57 -22.71 -13.45
C ASP A 114 20.73 -24.23 -13.19
N GLU A 115 19.91 -24.81 -12.33
CA GLU A 115 19.91 -26.26 -12.02
C GLU A 115 19.45 -27.13 -13.20
N TYR A 116 18.61 -26.62 -14.11
CA TYR A 116 18.17 -27.34 -15.32
C TYR A 116 19.03 -27.09 -16.56
N THR A 117 20.05 -26.22 -16.47
CA THR A 117 20.89 -25.82 -17.62
C THR A 117 22.27 -26.49 -17.61
N PHE A 118 22.58 -27.34 -16.61
CA PHE A 118 23.77 -28.19 -16.53
C PHE A 118 23.39 -29.68 -16.48
#